data_AF-A0A497PUX2-F1
#
_entry.id   AF-A0A497PUX2-F1
#
_cell.length_a   1.000
_cell.length_b   1.000
_cell.length_c   1.000
_cell.angle_alpha   90.00
_cell.angle_beta   90.00
_cell.angle_gamma   90.00
#
_symmetry.space_group_name_H-M   'P 1'
#
loop_
_entity.id
_entity.type
_entity.pdbx_description
1 polymer ?
#
loop_
_entity_poly.entity_id
_entity_poly.type
_entity_poly.pdbx_seq_one_letter_code
_entity_poly.pdbx_strand_id
1 'polypeptide(L)'
;MKSKRKSVLISSNSLANKFIFSRWGIRPSQRRRYRNLFTSVRKHCRVLFQHYLLRGRVQWTEGNEQRIFGVYKFDEIRGNLIVGFVLIAPGSEWTLPSRHQK
;
A
#
# COMPACT_ATOMS: atom_id res chain seq x y z
N MET A 1 28.63 -5.43 -4.00
CA MET A 1 27.36 -6.15 -3.73
C MET A 1 26.19 -5.20 -4.00
N LYS A 2 25.31 -5.48 -4.96
CA LYS A 2 24.09 -4.66 -5.18
C LYS A 2 23.13 -4.90 -4.01
N SER A 3 22.97 -3.90 -3.13
CA SER A 3 21.93 -3.89 -2.10
C SER A 3 20.57 -4.12 -2.76
N LYS A 4 19.92 -5.26 -2.48
CA LYS A 4 18.53 -5.50 -2.90
C LYS A 4 17.68 -4.47 -2.17
N ARG A 5 17.21 -3.44 -2.89
CA ARG A 5 16.28 -2.43 -2.34
C ARG A 5 15.08 -3.16 -1.75
N LYS A 6 14.90 -3.07 -0.42
CA LYS A 6 13.84 -3.76 0.31
C LYS A 6 12.50 -3.11 -0.02
N SER A 7 11.61 -3.85 -0.69
CA SER A 7 10.23 -3.42 -0.91
C SER A 7 9.35 -3.85 0.28
N VAL A 8 8.44 -2.96 0.67
CA VAL A 8 7.37 -3.28 1.61
C VAL A 8 6.10 -3.53 0.80
N LEU A 9 5.55 -4.73 0.91
CA LEU A 9 4.32 -5.11 0.25
C LEU A 9 3.14 -4.86 1.18
N ILE A 10 2.17 -4.08 0.72
CA ILE A 10 0.95 -3.78 1.47
C ILE A 10 -0.24 -4.12 0.58
N SER A 11 -1.25 -4.76 1.15
CA SER A 11 -2.50 -5.04 0.46
C SER A 11 -3.59 -4.05 0.86
N SER A 12 -4.50 -3.73 -0.07
CA SER A 12 -5.62 -2.82 0.21
C SER A 12 -6.50 -3.35 1.33
N ASN A 13 -6.64 -4.67 1.45
CA ASN A 13 -7.40 -5.31 2.53
C ASN A 13 -6.68 -5.24 3.88
N SER A 14 -5.35 -5.37 3.92
CA SER A 14 -4.60 -5.25 5.19
C SER A 14 -4.64 -3.81 5.70
N LEU A 15 -4.55 -2.81 4.80
CA LEU A 15 -4.75 -1.41 5.16
C LEU A 15 -6.17 -1.18 5.71
N ALA A 16 -7.20 -1.65 5.01
CA ALA A 16 -8.60 -1.51 5.46
C ALA A 16 -8.81 -2.14 6.84
N ASN A 17 -8.28 -3.34 7.08
CA ASN A 17 -8.41 -4.01 8.38
C ASN A 17 -7.71 -3.20 9.48
N LYS A 18 -6.47 -2.77 9.26
CA LYS A 18 -5.72 -1.97 10.24
C LYS A 18 -6.45 -0.66 10.56
N PHE A 19 -7.02 -0.01 9.54
CA PHE A 19 -7.80 1.21 9.71
C PHE A 19 -9.07 0.97 10.54
N ILE A 20 -9.87 -0.05 10.19
CA ILE A 20 -11.11 -0.37 10.92
C ILE A 20 -10.83 -0.71 12.38
N PHE A 21 -9.87 -1.59 12.62
CA PHE A 21 -9.54 -2.06 13.97
C PHE A 21 -8.96 -0.93 14.84
N SER A 22 -8.11 -0.08 14.27
CA SER A 22 -7.51 1.02 15.03
C SER A 22 -8.44 2.20 15.29
N ARG A 23 -9.41 2.48 14.39
CA ARG A 23 -10.27 3.66 14.51
C ARG A 23 -11.64 3.40 15.12
N TRP A 24 -12.19 2.19 15.00
CA TRP A 24 -13.54 1.88 15.52
C TRP A 24 -13.55 0.93 16.72
N GLY A 25 -12.38 0.45 17.19
CA GLY A 25 -12.32 -0.50 18.31
C GLY A 25 -12.98 -1.85 18.01
N ILE A 26 -13.21 -2.16 16.73
CA ILE A 26 -13.86 -3.41 16.30
C ILE A 26 -12.86 -4.55 16.42
N ARG A 27 -13.26 -5.67 17.05
CA ARG A 27 -12.45 -6.88 17.13
C ARG A 27 -12.56 -7.72 15.85
N PRO A 28 -11.54 -8.53 15.49
CA PRO A 28 -11.60 -9.40 14.31
C PRO A 28 -12.82 -10.32 14.29
N SER A 29 -13.23 -10.85 15.45
CA SER A 29 -14.42 -11.71 15.60
C SER A 29 -15.73 -11.00 15.22
N GLN A 30 -15.78 -9.67 15.32
CA GLN A 30 -16.97 -8.88 15.00
C GLN A 30 -17.08 -8.54 13.50
N ARG A 31 -16.16 -9.02 12.65
CA ARG A 31 -16.15 -8.69 11.22
C ARG A 31 -17.48 -9.00 10.51
N ARG A 32 -18.14 -10.13 10.87
CA ARG A 32 -19.42 -10.52 10.26
C ARG A 32 -20.53 -9.53 10.59
N ARG A 33 -20.56 -9.02 11.83
CA ARG A 33 -21.53 -8.01 12.30
C ARG A 33 -21.39 -6.69 11.54
N TYR A 34 -20.15 -6.29 11.22
CA TYR A 34 -19.86 -5.01 10.54
C TYR A 34 -19.53 -5.17 9.04
N ARG A 35 -20.05 -6.20 8.37
CA ARG A 35 -19.68 -6.53 6.97
C ARG A 35 -19.77 -5.33 6.01
N ASN A 36 -20.77 -4.47 6.15
CA ASN A 36 -20.98 -3.32 5.28
C ASN A 36 -19.87 -2.27 5.46
N LEU A 37 -19.47 -2.00 6.71
CA LEU A 37 -18.33 -1.13 7.01
C LEU A 37 -17.04 -1.68 6.38
N PHE A 38 -16.75 -2.98 6.59
CA PHE A 38 -15.58 -3.62 5.97
C PHE A 38 -15.59 -3.51 4.45
N THR A 39 -16.75 -3.72 3.82
CA THR A 39 -16.89 -3.65 2.37
C THR A 39 -16.66 -2.22 1.86
N SER A 40 -17.25 -1.22 2.52
CA SER A 40 -17.10 0.18 2.14
C SER A 40 -15.65 0.67 2.27
N VAL A 41 -15.00 0.39 3.40
CA VAL A 41 -13.60 0.80 3.64
C VAL A 41 -12.65 0.09 2.68
N ARG A 42 -12.86 -1.20 2.38
CA ARG A 42 -12.04 -1.92 1.38
C ARG A 42 -12.10 -1.29 0.00
N LYS A 43 -13.29 -0.86 -0.44
CA LYS A 43 -13.44 -0.12 -1.72
C LYS A 43 -12.61 1.17 -1.70
N HIS A 44 -12.67 1.95 -0.63
CA HIS A 44 -11.90 3.19 -0.49
C HIS A 44 -10.38 2.94 -0.47
N CYS A 45 -9.90 1.95 0.30
CA CYS A 45 -8.48 1.60 0.32
C CYS A 45 -7.97 1.13 -1.05
N ARG A 46 -8.81 0.43 -1.84
CA ARG A 46 -8.48 0.04 -3.21
C ARG A 46 -8.31 1.27 -4.11
N VAL A 47 -9.26 2.21 -4.07
CA VAL A 47 -9.18 3.46 -4.84
C VAL A 47 -7.92 4.26 -4.46
N LEU A 48 -7.62 4.34 -3.15
CA LEU A 48 -6.40 4.98 -2.66
C LEU A 48 -5.13 4.33 -3.23
N PHE A 49 -5.07 3.00 -3.28
CA PHE A 49 -3.93 2.28 -3.86
C PHE A 49 -3.83 2.48 -5.36
N GLN A 50 -4.94 2.51 -6.08
CA GLN A 50 -4.95 2.86 -7.50
C GLN A 50 -4.41 4.28 -7.73
N HIS A 51 -4.80 5.24 -6.91
CA HIS A 51 -4.27 6.60 -6.96
C HIS A 51 -2.76 6.65 -6.71
N TYR A 52 -2.23 5.89 -5.73
CA TYR A 52 -0.79 5.81 -5.52
C TYR A 52 -0.04 5.12 -6.67
N LEU A 53 -0.64 4.10 -7.28
CA LEU A 53 -0.07 3.47 -8.48
C LEU A 53 0.01 4.43 -9.66
N LEU A 54 -1.05 5.21 -9.89
CA LEU A 54 -1.07 6.22 -10.96
C LEU A 54 0.01 7.28 -10.77
N ARG A 55 0.26 7.71 -9.52
CA ARG A 55 1.34 8.66 -9.22
C ARG A 55 2.73 8.06 -9.35
N GLY A 56 2.87 6.74 -9.21
CA GLY A 56 4.15 6.02 -9.22
C GLY A 56 5.07 6.32 -8.04
N ARG A 57 4.77 7.35 -7.23
CA ARG A 57 5.51 7.73 -6.03
C ARG A 57 4.62 8.37 -4.96
N VAL A 58 5.02 8.25 -3.71
CA VAL A 58 4.42 8.92 -2.56
C VAL A 58 5.52 9.58 -1.74
N GLN A 59 5.30 10.83 -1.37
CA GLN A 59 6.17 11.56 -0.47
C GLN A 59 5.53 11.60 0.92
N TRP A 60 6.36 11.33 1.92
CA TRP A 60 6.00 11.43 3.32
C TRP A 60 6.99 12.35 4.02
N THR A 61 6.48 13.33 4.76
CA THR A 61 7.30 14.25 5.55
C THR A 61 6.99 14.00 7.02
N GLU A 62 8.03 13.71 7.80
CA GLU A 62 7.94 13.51 9.25
C GLU A 62 8.99 14.40 9.92
N GLY A 63 8.55 15.49 10.55
CA GLY A 63 9.45 16.56 11.00
C GLY A 63 10.22 17.17 9.83
N ASN A 64 11.55 17.17 9.93
CA ASN A 64 12.45 17.65 8.86
C ASN A 64 12.87 16.54 7.88
N GLU A 65 12.44 15.29 8.07
CA GLU A 65 12.79 14.18 7.17
C GLU A 65 11.74 14.04 6.06
N GLN A 66 12.20 14.15 4.81
CA GLN A 66 11.41 13.83 3.63
C GLN A 66 11.80 12.44 3.12
N ARG A 67 10.82 11.52 3.07
CA ARG A 67 10.99 10.17 2.51
C ARG A 67 10.13 10.05 1.27
N ILE A 68 10.74 9.61 0.17
CA ILE A 68 10.03 9.35 -1.09
C ILE A 68 9.99 7.85 -1.30
N PHE A 69 8.80 7.32 -1.58
CA PHE A 69 8.58 5.92 -1.89
C PHE A 69 8.14 5.78 -3.33
N GLY A 70 8.84 4.96 -4.11
CA GLY A 70 8.36 4.46 -5.39
C GLY A 70 7.27 3.43 -5.16
N VAL A 71 6.23 3.46 -6.01
CA VAL A 71 5.03 2.66 -5.86
C VAL A 71 4.81 1.85 -7.13
N TYR A 72 4.61 0.54 -6.99
CA TYR A 72 4.34 -0.35 -8.12
C TYR A 72 3.32 -1.44 -7.78
N LYS A 73 2.60 -1.93 -8.78
CA LYS A 73 1.65 -3.03 -8.60
C LYS A 73 2.46 -4.30 -8.37
N PHE A 74 2.23 -4.99 -7.26
CA PHE A 74 2.89 -6.27 -6.96
C PHE A 74 2.02 -7.47 -7.32
N ASP A 75 0.71 -7.41 -7.06
CA ASP A 75 -0.25 -8.45 -7.43
C ASP A 75 -1.69 -7.97 -7.24
N GLU A 76 -2.66 -8.75 -7.70
CA GLU A 76 -4.08 -8.54 -7.44
C GLU A 76 -4.86 -9.86 -7.37
N ILE A 77 -5.38 -10.18 -6.18
CA ILE A 77 -6.10 -11.45 -5.94
C ILE A 77 -7.51 -11.14 -5.46
N ARG A 78 -8.53 -11.53 -6.25
CA ARG A 78 -9.96 -11.38 -5.91
C ARG A 78 -10.31 -9.95 -5.46
N GLY A 79 -9.77 -8.95 -6.16
CA GLY A 79 -9.98 -7.52 -5.87
C GLY A 79 -9.12 -6.95 -4.74
N ASN A 80 -8.30 -7.76 -4.06
CA ASN A 80 -7.29 -7.29 -3.11
C ASN A 80 -6.04 -6.83 -3.87
N LEU A 81 -5.82 -5.51 -3.92
CA LEU A 81 -4.70 -4.93 -4.63
C LEU A 81 -3.47 -4.92 -3.72
N ILE A 82 -2.37 -5.54 -4.17
CA ILE A 82 -1.10 -5.59 -3.45
C ILE A 82 -0.13 -4.64 -4.14
N VAL A 83 0.39 -3.68 -3.38
CA VAL A 83 1.28 -2.62 -3.84
C VAL A 83 2.62 -2.74 -3.13
N GLY A 84 3.69 -2.64 -3.90
CA GLY A 84 5.05 -2.53 -3.37
C GLY A 84 5.45 -1.07 -3.20
N PHE A 85 5.97 -0.74 -2.02
CA PHE A 85 6.57 0.55 -1.69
C PHE A 85 8.08 0.36 -1.54
N VAL A 86 8.87 1.15 -2.27
CA VAL A 86 10.33 1.11 -2.26
C VAL A 86 10.85 2.46 -1.85
N LEU A 87 11.64 2.53 -0.77
CA LEU A 87 12.29 3.78 -0.38
C LEU A 87 13.27 4.22 -1.49
N ILE A 88 13.09 5.44 -1.98
CA ILE A 88 13.96 6.09 -2.96
C ILE A 88 14.98 6.90 -2.17
N ALA A 89 16.26 6.56 -2.31
CA ALA A 89 17.34 7.34 -1.71
C ALA A 89 17.45 8.72 -2.39
N PRO A 90 17.79 9.78 -1.66
CA PRO A 90 18.08 11.09 -2.24
C PRO A 90 19.13 10.97 -3.35
N GLY A 91 18.89 11.60 -4.50
CA GLY A 91 19.81 11.57 -5.64
C GLY A 91 19.82 10.27 -6.47
N SER A 92 18.98 9.28 -6.16
CA SER A 92 18.89 8.06 -6.98
C SER A 92 17.82 8.19 -8.06
N GLU A 93 18.18 7.90 -9.31
CA GLU A 93 17.20 7.61 -10.36
C GLU A 93 16.49 6.30 -10.02
N TRP A 94 15.24 6.40 -9.58
CA TRP A 94 14.42 5.23 -9.35
C TRP A 94 13.75 4.82 -10.67
N THR A 95 14.12 3.65 -11.15
CA THR A 95 13.40 2.94 -12.21
C THR A 95 12.54 1.84 -11.58
N LEU A 96 11.35 1.63 -12.16
CA LEU A 96 10.46 0.54 -11.74
C LEU A 96 11.25 -0.77 -11.69
N PRO A 97 11.12 -1.60 -10.64
CA PRO A 97 11.73 -2.91 -10.66
C PRO A 97 11.20 -3.65 -11.89
N SER A 98 12.12 -4.08 -12.77
CA SER A 98 11.79 -4.79 -14.00
C SER A 98 10.91 -5.99 -13.67
N ARG A 99 9.60 -5.84 -13.84
CA ARG A 99 8.69 -6.97 -13.75
C ARG A 99 8.87 -7.75 -15.03
N HIS A 100 9.23 -9.03 -14.92
CA HIS A 100 8.97 -10.01 -15.95
C HIS A 100 7.48 -9.89 -16.31
N GLN A 101 7.20 -9.22 -17.43
CA GLN A 101 5.97 -9.41 -18.16
C GLN A 101 5.97 -10.88 -18.55
N LYS A 102 5.10 -11.66 -17.93
CA LYS A 102 4.60 -12.92 -18.48
C LYS A 102 3.11 -12.74 -18.65
#